data_AF-A0A2G5KIS4-F1
#
_entry.id   AF-A0A2G5KIS4-F1
#
_cell.length_a   1.000
_cell.length_b   1.000
_cell.length_c   1.000
_cell.angle_alpha   90.00
_cell.angle_beta   90.00
_cell.angle_gamma   90.00
#
_symmetry.space_group_name_H-M   'P 1'
#
loop_
_entity.id
_entity.type
_entity.pdbx_description
1 polymer ?
#
loop_
_entity_poly.entity_id
_entity_poly.type
_entity_poly.pdbx_seq_one_letter_code
_entity_poly.pdbx_strand_id
1 'polypeptide(L)'
;MTDLAVQTYGRPEAAVQMALDNDQSLTDELVPGAELLEVEFENPKTEITAFYSKKEIYPATAITDGESEIIDNNDPCNLCKCFT
;
A
#
# COMPACT_ATOMS: atom_id res chain seq x y z
N MET A 1 -1.52 -2.43 -4.12
CA MET A 1 -0.34 -3.23 -4.52
C MET A 1 0.66 -2.42 -5.33
N THR A 2 0.24 -1.61 -6.32
CA THR A 2 1.15 -0.71 -7.05
C THR A 2 1.86 0.32 -6.17
N ASP A 3 1.13 0.90 -5.23
CA ASP A 3 1.66 1.79 -4.19
C ASP A 3 2.70 1.09 -3.31
N LEU A 4 2.43 -0.15 -2.87
CA LEU A 4 3.39 -0.97 -2.13
C LEU A 4 4.66 -1.21 -2.96
N ALA A 5 4.52 -1.49 -4.26
CA ALA A 5 5.65 -1.72 -5.17
C ALA A 5 6.57 -0.50 -5.26
N VAL A 6 5.97 0.68 -5.45
CA VAL A 6 6.70 1.94 -5.57
C VAL A 6 7.39 2.30 -4.26
N GLN A 7 6.73 2.10 -3.13
CA GLN A 7 7.28 2.50 -1.84
C GLN A 7 8.32 1.51 -1.31
N THR A 8 8.19 0.21 -1.59
CA THR A 8 9.17 -0.81 -1.19
C THR A 8 10.36 -0.86 -2.15
N TYR A 9 10.11 -0.93 -3.46
CA TYR A 9 11.16 -1.18 -4.47
C TYR A 9 11.50 0.05 -5.33
N GLY A 10 10.77 1.16 -5.19
CA GLY A 10 10.97 2.34 -6.02
C GLY A 10 10.55 2.16 -7.49
N ARG A 11 9.77 1.10 -7.78
CA ARG A 11 9.46 0.66 -9.15
C ARG A 11 8.00 0.20 -9.22
N PRO A 12 7.16 0.77 -10.11
CA PRO A 12 5.80 0.27 -10.30
C PRO A 12 5.77 -1.13 -10.91
N GLU A 13 6.78 -1.51 -11.69
CA GLU A 13 6.86 -2.83 -12.34
C GLU A 13 7.00 -3.98 -11.33
N ALA A 14 7.54 -3.71 -10.14
CA ALA A 14 7.60 -4.69 -9.05
C ALA A 14 6.22 -5.17 -8.60
N ALA A 15 5.15 -4.40 -8.89
CA ALA A 15 3.77 -4.82 -8.65
C ALA A 15 3.39 -6.04 -9.48
N VAL A 16 3.93 -6.19 -10.69
CA VAL A 16 3.66 -7.34 -11.54
C VAL A 16 4.26 -8.61 -10.91
N GLN A 17 5.50 -8.53 -10.46
CA GLN A 17 6.17 -9.66 -9.81
C GLN A 17 5.47 -10.03 -8.50
N MET A 18 5.08 -9.04 -7.68
CA MET A 18 4.29 -9.28 -6.47
C MET A 18 2.95 -9.98 -6.77
N ALA A 19 2.25 -9.63 -7.84
CA ALA A 19 0.99 -10.29 -8.21
C ALA A 19 1.24 -11.76 -8.56
N LEU A 20 2.25 -12.01 -9.38
CA LEU A 20 2.62 -13.35 -9.84
C LEU A 20 3.02 -14.24 -8.67
N ASP A 21 3.86 -13.74 -7.76
CA ASP A 21 4.36 -14.53 -6.64
C ASP A 21 3.27 -14.82 -5.61
N ASN A 22 2.26 -13.95 -5.47
CA ASN A 22 1.16 -14.11 -4.53
C ASN A 22 -0.10 -14.73 -5.15
N ASP A 23 -0.05 -15.26 -6.38
CA ASP A 23 -1.20 -15.81 -7.12
C ASP A 23 -2.42 -14.84 -7.14
N GLN A 24 -2.15 -13.54 -7.21
CA GLN A 24 -3.15 -12.48 -7.22
C GLN A 24 -3.17 -11.74 -8.56
N SER A 25 -4.32 -11.20 -8.95
CA SER A 25 -4.36 -10.23 -10.04
C SER A 25 -3.75 -8.91 -9.58
N LEU A 26 -3.06 -8.23 -10.49
CA LEU A 26 -2.50 -6.89 -10.23
C LEU A 26 -3.56 -5.88 -9.75
N THR A 27 -4.81 -6.08 -10.18
CA THR A 27 -5.95 -5.22 -9.86
C THR A 27 -6.81 -5.74 -8.72
N ASP A 28 -6.44 -6.87 -8.10
CA ASP A 28 -7.19 -7.37 -6.96
C ASP A 28 -7.05 -6.40 -5.79
N GLU A 29 -8.14 -6.26 -5.04
CA GLU A 29 -8.12 -5.48 -3.81
C GLU A 29 -7.30 -6.25 -2.76
N LEU A 30 -6.27 -5.58 -2.23
CA LEU A 30 -5.54 -6.11 -1.08
C LEU A 30 -6.41 -5.95 0.16
N VAL A 31 -6.60 -7.06 0.88
CA VAL A 31 -7.35 -7.05 2.12
C VAL A 31 -6.42 -6.64 3.27
N PRO A 32 -6.86 -5.72 4.14
CA PRO A 32 -6.31 -5.50 5.48
C PRO A 32 -5.76 -6.75 6.17
N GLY A 33 -4.49 -6.74 6.57
CA GLY A 33 -3.85 -7.85 7.30
C GLY A 33 -3.47 -9.06 6.45
N ALA A 34 -3.59 -8.99 5.12
CA ALA A 34 -3.04 -10.00 4.23
C ALA A 34 -1.50 -9.98 4.27
N GLU A 35 -0.91 -11.15 4.46
CA GLU A 35 0.54 -11.34 4.33
C GLU A 35 0.89 -11.56 2.86
N LEU A 36 1.83 -10.78 2.35
CA LEU A 36 2.38 -10.95 1.00
C LEU A 36 3.77 -11.58 1.09
N LEU A 37 4.09 -12.44 0.14
CA LEU A 37 5.43 -12.98 0.00
C LEU A 37 6.43 -11.85 -0.29
N GLU A 38 7.60 -11.92 0.34
CA GLU A 38 8.72 -11.07 -0.05
C GLU A 38 9.15 -11.40 -1.47
N VAL A 39 9.36 -10.34 -2.27
CA VAL A 39 9.72 -10.47 -3.68
C VAL A 39 11.17 -10.06 -3.86
N GLU A 40 11.96 -10.95 -4.45
CA GLU A 40 13.28 -10.59 -4.96
C GLU A 40 13.11 -9.81 -6.27
N PHE A 41 13.09 -8.48 -6.17
CA PHE A 41 13.01 -7.60 -7.33
C PHE A 41 14.38 -7.02 -7.69
N GLU A 42 14.84 -7.28 -8.91
CA GLU A 42 16.13 -6.79 -9.38
C GLU A 42 16.14 -5.26 -9.58
N ASN A 43 17.27 -4.63 -9.28
CA ASN A 43 17.51 -3.20 -9.50
C ASN A 43 16.47 -2.25 -8.85
N PRO A 44 16.21 -2.38 -7.54
CA PRO A 44 15.33 -1.46 -6.82
C PRO A 44 15.89 -0.03 -6.83
N LYS A 45 15.01 0.96 -6.79
CA LYS A 45 15.35 2.39 -6.78
C LYS A 45 15.32 2.95 -5.37
N THR A 46 16.42 2.76 -4.66
CA THR A 46 16.60 3.18 -3.27
C THR A 46 16.32 4.68 -3.03
N GLU A 47 16.56 5.54 -4.02
CA GLU A 47 16.29 6.97 -3.94
C GLU A 47 14.79 7.28 -3.84
N ILE A 48 13.93 6.48 -4.48
CA ILE A 48 12.48 6.62 -4.45
C ILE A 48 11.95 6.05 -3.13
N THR A 49 12.36 4.84 -2.76
CA THR A 49 12.03 4.24 -1.45
C THR A 49 12.39 5.19 -0.29
N ALA A 50 13.59 5.78 -0.33
CA ALA A 50 14.05 6.73 0.67
C ALA A 50 13.26 8.04 0.67
N PHE A 51 12.73 8.49 -0.47
CA PHE A 51 11.88 9.68 -0.55
C PHE A 51 10.59 9.48 0.24
N TYR A 52 9.88 8.36 0.03
CA TYR A 52 8.62 8.07 0.73
C TYR A 52 8.84 7.91 2.24
N SER A 53 9.86 7.12 2.63
CA SER A 53 10.22 6.95 4.04
C SER A 53 10.58 8.27 4.74
N LYS A 54 11.39 9.14 4.11
CA LYS A 54 11.75 10.45 4.69
C LYS A 54 10.59 11.43 4.80
N LYS A 55 9.54 11.22 4.01
CA LYS A 55 8.34 12.06 4.00
C LYS A 55 7.23 11.50 4.88
N GLU A 56 7.47 10.37 5.55
CA GLU A 56 6.46 9.69 6.37
C GLU A 56 5.19 9.41 5.54
N ILE A 57 5.38 9.11 4.25
CA ILE A 57 4.31 8.68 3.35
C ILE A 57 4.33 7.16 3.34
N TYR A 58 3.19 6.57 3.65
CA TYR A 58 3.02 5.12 3.70
C TYR A 58 2.17 4.63 2.51
N PRO A 59 2.27 3.34 2.15
CA PRO A 59 1.40 2.77 1.13
C PRO A 59 -0.05 2.84 1.60
N ALA A 60 -0.96 3.29 0.74
CA ALA A 60 -2.38 3.32 1.05
C ALA A 60 -2.93 1.90 1.32
N THR A 61 -2.24 0.88 0.83
CA THR A 61 -2.57 -0.54 1.04
C THR A 61 -1.83 -1.19 2.20
N ALA A 62 -0.86 -0.51 2.83
CA ALA A 62 -0.24 -1.01 4.04
C ALA A 62 -1.11 -0.63 5.23
N ILE A 63 -1.54 -1.62 6.02
CA ILE A 63 -2.07 -1.32 7.35
C ILE A 63 -0.89 -1.26 8.31
N THR A 64 -0.73 -0.10 8.94
CA THR A 64 0.10 0.02 10.12
C THR A 64 -0.77 -0.15 11.36
N ASP A 65 -0.26 -0.79 12.42
CA ASP A 65 -0.99 -1.00 13.68
C ASP A 65 -1.49 0.32 14.35
N GLY A 66 -1.02 1.48 13.87
CA GLY A 66 -1.48 2.81 14.29
C GLY A 66 -2.70 3.35 13.53
N GLU A 67 -3.13 2.71 12.43
CA GLU A 67 -4.24 3.16 11.58
C GLU A 67 -5.48 2.27 11.72
N SER A 68 -5.41 1.21 12.53
CA SER A 68 -6.55 0.37 12.90
C SER A 68 -7.54 1.04 13.86
N GLU A 69 -7.47 2.37 14.06
CA GLU A 69 -8.66 3.11 14.48
C GLU A 69 -9.68 3.03 13.35
N ILE A 70 -10.46 1.94 13.39
CA ILE A 70 -11.73 1.83 12.70
C ILE A 70 -12.42 3.18 12.93
N ILE A 71 -12.60 3.96 11.86
CA ILE A 71 -13.53 5.09 11.91
C ILE A 71 -14.87 4.43 12.16
N ASP A 72 -15.26 4.36 13.42
CA ASP A 72 -16.54 3.84 13.83
C ASP A 72 -17.57 4.84 13.33
N ASN A 73 -18.04 4.61 12.10
CA ASN A 73 -19.00 5.47 11.43
C ASN A 73 -20.41 5.21 11.98
N ASN A 74 -20.54 5.32 13.29
CA ASN A 74 -21.81 5.28 14.00
C ASN A 74 -22.62 6.57 13.79
N ASP A 75 -22.04 7.58 13.15
CA ASP A 75 -22.72 8.82 12.77
C ASP A 75 -22.81 8.95 11.22
N PRO A 76 -24.00 8.79 10.61
CA PRO A 76 -24.19 8.81 9.16
C PRO A 76 -23.74 10.11 8.46
N CYS A 77 -23.43 11.18 9.19
CA CYS A 77 -23.04 12.47 8.64
C CYS A 77 -21.53 12.77 8.66
N ASN A 78 -20.66 11.82 9.07
CA ASN A 78 -19.23 12.09 9.21
C ASN A 78 -18.54 12.42 7.87
N LEU A 79 -19.00 11.82 6.76
CA LEU A 79 -18.48 12.04 5.40
C LEU A 79 -19.03 13.31 4.73
N CYS A 80 -20.08 13.92 5.26
CA CYS A 80 -20.71 15.11 4.66
C CYS A 80 -19.80 16.34 4.70
N LYS A 81 -18.81 16.37 5.59
CA LYS A 81 -17.84 17.47 5.71
C LYS A 81 -16.77 17.47 4.60
N CYS A 82 -16.66 16.41 3.83
CA CYS A 82 -15.68 16.28 2.75
C CYS A 82 -16.16 16.87 1.41
N PHE A 83 -17.43 17.32 1.32
CA PHE A 83 -18.05 17.82 0.10
C PHE A 83 -18.53 19.28 0.19
N THR A 84 -17.95 20.07 1.10
CA THR A 84 -18.19 21.53 1.21
C THR A 84 -17.22 22.33 0.39
#